data_AF-A0A923DM23-F1
#
_entry.id   AF-A0A923DM23-F1
#
_cell.length_a   1.000
_cell.length_b   1.000
_cell.length_c   1.000
_cell.angle_alpha   90.00
_cell.angle_beta   90.00
_cell.angle_gamma   90.00
#
_symmetry.space_group_name_H-M   'P 1'
#
loop_
_entity.id
_entity.type
_entity.pdbx_description
1 polymer ?
#
loop_
_entity_poly.entity_id
_entity_poly.type
_entity_poly.pdbx_seq_one_letter_code
_entity_poly.pdbx_strand_id
1 'polypeptide(L)'
;KRLKRRKPPETVLDSVVMVYPSETFVAGLPDGRVPDRGDFATFIDDPAVRIANWRRTVELAAPLGEEFLEMIAGGRFKDVVEKL
;
A
#
# COMPACT_ATOMS: atom_id res chain seq x y z
N LYS A 1 -7.51 18.32 14.69
CA LYS A 1 -8.78 18.31 15.48
C LYS A 1 -9.50 16.99 15.21
N ARG A 2 -9.65 16.09 16.20
CA ARG A 2 -10.33 14.78 16.02
C ARG A 2 -11.84 14.99 16.03
N LEU A 3 -12.51 14.78 14.89
CA LEU A 3 -13.94 15.05 14.73
C LEU A 3 -14.79 13.86 15.20
N LYS A 4 -14.93 13.70 16.53
CA LYS A 4 -15.57 12.54 17.19
C LYS A 4 -17.02 12.23 16.72
N ARG A 5 -17.72 13.20 16.13
CA ARG A 5 -19.12 13.05 15.67
C ARG A 5 -19.26 12.76 14.17
N ARG A 6 -18.16 12.77 13.42
CA ARG A 6 -18.17 12.34 12.01
C ARG A 6 -17.93 10.84 11.96
N LYS A 7 -19.00 10.06 12.04
CA LYS A 7 -19.00 8.62 11.76
C LYS A 7 -19.87 8.39 10.52
N PRO A 8 -19.37 7.70 9.48
CA PRO A 8 -20.24 7.31 8.38
C PRO A 8 -21.23 6.22 8.85
N PRO A 9 -22.33 5.98 8.12
CA PRO A 9 -23.21 4.84 8.37
C PRO A 9 -22.42 3.53 8.39
N GLU A 10 -22.84 2.56 9.20
CA GLU A 10 -22.12 1.29 9.33
C GLU A 10 -22.10 0.49 8.02
N THR A 11 -23.14 0.65 7.20
CA THR A 11 -23.30 -0.02 5.91
C THR A 11 -22.45 0.57 4.78
N VAL A 12 -21.72 1.67 5.02
CA VAL A 12 -21.01 2.39 3.95
C VAL A 12 -19.90 1.56 3.30
N LEU A 13 -19.40 0.53 3.98
CA LEU A 13 -18.31 -0.33 3.51
C LEU A 13 -18.77 -1.75 3.15
N ASP A 14 -20.07 -2.05 3.16
CA ASP A 14 -20.60 -3.41 2.95
C ASP A 14 -20.21 -4.02 1.59
N SER A 15 -19.91 -3.17 0.60
CA SER A 15 -19.50 -3.58 -0.75
C SER A 15 -18.09 -3.07 -1.11
N VAL A 16 -17.23 -2.89 -0.11
CA VAL A 16 -15.84 -2.44 -0.31
C VAL A 16 -14.89 -3.61 -0.08
N VAL A 17 -14.02 -3.84 -1.06
CA VAL A 17 -12.87 -4.74 -0.89
C VAL A 17 -11.62 -3.88 -0.69
N MET A 18 -10.91 -4.13 0.40
CA MET A 18 -9.64 -3.47 0.69
C MET A 18 -8.50 -4.31 0.13
N VAL A 19 -7.67 -3.71 -0.72
CA VAL A 19 -6.48 -4.34 -1.30
C VAL A 19 -5.25 -3.59 -0.81
N TYR A 20 -4.29 -4.32 -0.27
CA TYR A 20 -3.04 -3.76 0.24
C TYR A 20 -1.91 -4.79 0.07
N PRO A 21 -0.65 -4.35 -0.04
CA PRO A 21 0.49 -5.25 -0.15
C PRO A 21 0.69 -6.05 1.14
N SER A 22 1.22 -7.28 1.03
CA SER A 22 1.54 -8.10 2.20
C SER A 22 2.60 -7.47 3.10
N GLU A 23 2.62 -7.84 4.38
CA GLU A 23 3.67 -7.41 5.30
C GLU A 23 5.07 -7.82 4.83
N THR A 24 5.18 -9.02 4.24
CA THR A 24 6.43 -9.52 3.66
C THR A 24 6.92 -8.66 2.50
N PHE A 25 6.02 -8.16 1.65
CA PHE A 25 6.37 -7.22 0.60
C PHE A 25 6.87 -5.90 1.20
N VAL A 26 6.13 -5.35 2.18
CA VAL A 26 6.49 -4.08 2.82
C VAL A 26 7.85 -4.16 3.51
N ALA A 27 8.15 -5.27 4.18
CA ALA A 27 9.45 -5.51 4.81
C ALA A 27 10.61 -5.58 3.79
N GLY A 28 10.32 -5.92 2.53
CA GLY A 28 11.30 -5.94 1.43
C GLY A 28 11.57 -4.57 0.78
N LEU A 29 10.81 -3.53 1.15
CA LEU A 29 11.04 -2.17 0.67
C LEU A 29 12.26 -1.54 1.35
N PRO A 30 12.83 -0.46 0.77
CA PRO A 30 13.82 0.37 1.47
C PRO A 30 13.31 0.77 2.85
N ASP A 31 14.19 0.66 3.86
CA ASP A 31 13.87 0.92 5.27
C ASP A 31 12.74 0.04 5.86
N GLY A 32 12.35 -1.04 5.17
CA GLY A 32 11.31 -1.97 5.59
C GLY A 32 9.92 -1.36 5.68
N ARG A 33 9.66 -0.26 4.97
CA ARG A 33 8.38 0.46 4.99
C ARG A 33 8.07 1.15 3.68
N VAL A 34 6.82 1.56 3.52
CA VAL A 34 6.41 2.44 2.42
C VAL A 34 6.98 3.84 2.65
N PRO A 35 7.69 4.44 1.68
CA PRO A 35 8.13 5.82 1.73
C PRO A 35 6.96 6.78 2.02
N ASP A 36 7.20 7.77 2.87
CA ASP A 36 6.17 8.71 3.29
C ASP A 36 6.69 10.16 3.33
N ARG A 37 5.85 11.08 3.79
CA ARG A 37 6.22 12.50 3.83
C ARG A 37 7.29 12.82 4.89
N GLY A 38 7.48 11.95 5.88
CA GLY A 38 8.55 12.07 6.86
C GLY A 38 9.94 12.00 6.23
N ASP A 39 10.06 11.33 5.09
CA ASP A 39 11.33 11.13 4.37
C ASP A 39 11.99 12.44 3.93
N PHE A 40 11.21 13.50 3.73
CA PHE A 40 11.77 14.82 3.43
C PHE A 40 12.59 15.38 4.60
N ALA A 41 12.15 15.13 5.84
CA ALA A 41 12.88 15.54 7.03
C ALA A 41 14.02 14.57 7.34
N THR A 42 13.78 13.26 7.21
CA THR A 42 14.78 12.21 7.46
C THR A 42 16.00 12.34 6.56
N PHE A 43 15.79 12.66 5.28
CA PHE A 43 16.84 12.75 4.26
C PHE A 43 17.10 14.21 3.83
N ILE A 44 16.95 15.17 4.75
CA ILE A 44 17.15 16.59 4.46
C ILE A 44 18.57 16.88 3.96
N ASP A 45 19.56 16.17 4.51
CA ASP A 45 20.98 16.30 4.15
C ASP A 45 21.40 15.39 2.98
N ASP A 46 20.56 14.40 2.62
CA ASP A 46 20.81 13.51 1.47
C ASP A 46 19.54 13.24 0.64
N PRO A 47 19.09 14.23 -0.16
CA PRO A 47 17.93 14.05 -1.02
C PRO A 47 18.08 12.96 -2.07
N ALA A 48 19.32 12.58 -2.42
CA ALA A 48 19.60 11.57 -3.43
C ALA A 48 19.20 10.17 -2.94
N VAL A 49 19.52 9.83 -1.68
CA VAL A 49 19.09 8.56 -1.06
C VAL A 49 17.57 8.47 -1.03
N ARG A 50 16.87 9.53 -0.62
CA ARG A 50 15.40 9.56 -0.63
C ARG A 50 14.83 9.28 -2.02
N ILE A 51 15.37 9.91 -3.06
CA ILE A 51 14.92 9.72 -4.45
C ILE A 51 15.19 8.28 -4.88
N ALA A 52 16.34 7.72 -4.52
CA ALA A 52 16.70 6.33 -4.83
C ALA A 52 15.74 5.35 -4.14
N ASN A 53 15.45 5.53 -2.84
CA ASN A 53 14.51 4.72 -2.08
C ASN A 53 13.11 4.77 -2.72
N TRP A 54 12.62 5.96 -3.04
CA TRP A 54 11.32 6.11 -3.70
C TRP A 54 11.26 5.40 -5.06
N ARG A 55 12.28 5.59 -5.91
CA ARG A 55 12.36 4.90 -7.21
C ARG A 55 12.39 3.39 -7.05
N ARG A 56 13.18 2.89 -6.08
CA ARG A 56 13.27 1.47 -5.80
C ARG A 56 11.94 0.88 -5.34
N THR A 57 11.19 1.59 -4.48
CA THR A 57 9.84 1.16 -4.09
C THR A 57 8.90 1.11 -5.28
N VAL A 58 8.95 2.09 -6.19
CA VAL A 58 8.12 2.10 -7.40
C VAL A 58 8.45 0.90 -8.30
N GLU A 59 9.73 0.61 -8.52
CA GLU A 59 10.17 -0.56 -9.29
C GLU A 59 9.68 -1.88 -8.68
N LEU A 60 9.81 -2.03 -7.35
CA LEU A 60 9.37 -3.22 -6.63
C LEU A 60 7.84 -3.39 -6.67
N ALA A 61 7.09 -2.28 -6.68
CA ALA A 61 5.63 -2.29 -6.72
C ALA A 61 5.05 -2.45 -8.13
N ALA A 62 5.85 -2.25 -9.18
CA ALA A 62 5.41 -2.36 -10.57
C ALA A 62 4.64 -3.66 -10.91
N PRO A 63 5.13 -4.86 -10.53
CA PRO A 63 4.43 -6.11 -10.88
C PRO A 63 3.11 -6.33 -10.11
N LEU A 64 2.90 -5.68 -8.96
CA LEU A 64 1.72 -5.91 -8.12
C LEU A 64 0.40 -5.64 -8.86
N GLY A 65 0.41 -4.67 -9.77
CA GLY A 65 -0.77 -4.37 -10.59
C GLY A 65 -1.11 -5.48 -11.57
N GLU A 66 -0.10 -6.06 -12.22
CA GLU A 66 -0.25 -7.17 -13.16
C GLU A 66 -0.70 -8.43 -12.42
N GLU A 67 -0.04 -8.77 -11.31
CA GLU A 67 -0.40 -9.90 -10.45
C GLU A 67 -1.87 -9.82 -9.99
N PHE A 68 -2.34 -8.62 -9.65
CA PHE A 68 -3.74 -8.39 -9.27
C PHE A 68 -4.70 -8.62 -10.44
N LEU A 69 -4.39 -8.09 -11.63
CA LEU A 69 -5.22 -8.25 -12.82
C LEU A 69 -5.29 -9.71 -13.26
N GLU A 70 -4.17 -10.43 -13.23
CA GLU A 70 -4.11 -11.86 -13.54
C GLU A 70 -4.95 -12.70 -12.58
N MET A 71 -4.91 -12.37 -11.29
CA MET A 71 -5.71 -13.04 -10.26
C MET A 71 -7.21 -12.86 -10.48
N ILE A 72 -7.65 -11.66 -10.87
CA ILE A 72 -9.05 -11.39 -11.23
C ILE A 72 -9.43 -12.16 -12.50
N ALA A 73 -8.62 -12.05 -13.56
CA ALA A 73 -8.91 -12.67 -14.85
C ALA A 73 -8.96 -14.21 -14.75
N GLY A 74 -8.13 -14.80 -13.91
CA GLY A 74 -8.09 -16.24 -13.66
C GLY A 74 -9.21 -16.76 -12.73
N GLY A 75 -10.10 -15.91 -12.24
CA GLY A 75 -11.22 -16.30 -11.37
C GLY A 75 -10.84 -16.69 -9.94
N ARG A 76 -9.54 -16.60 -9.58
CA ARG A 76 -8.99 -16.98 -8.27
C ARG A 76 -9.26 -15.93 -7.17
N PHE A 77 -9.80 -14.78 -7.54
CA PHE A 77 -10.05 -13.69 -6.59
C PHE A 77 -10.94 -14.11 -5.42
N LYS A 78 -11.94 -14.99 -5.65
CA LYS A 78 -12.82 -15.47 -4.58
C LYS A 78 -12.11 -16.35 -3.55
N ASP A 79 -10.99 -16.95 -3.93
CA ASP A 79 -10.25 -17.90 -3.08
C ASP A 79 -9.30 -17.19 -2.12
N VAL A 80 -8.98 -15.92 -2.37
CA VAL A 80 -8.00 -15.14 -1.60
C VAL A 80 -8.62 -14.03 -0.74
N VAL A 81 -9.90 -13.69 -0.97
CA VAL A 81 -10.58 -12.64 -0.22
C VAL A 81 -11.05 -13.20 1.11
N GLU A 82 -10.69 -12.50 2.18
CA GLU A 82 -11.13 -12.81 3.54
C GLU A 82 -11.98 -11.69 4.14
N LYS A 83 -12.76 -12.03 5.17
CA LYS A 83 -13.56 -11.05 5.90
C LYS A 83 -12.65 -10.25 6.83
N LEU A 84 -12.74 -8.92 6.73
CA LEU A 84 -12.04 -7.97 7.60
C LEU A 84 -12.62 -7.94 9.02
#